data_AF-A0A922M0M4-F1
#
_entry.id   AF-A0A922M0M4-F1
#
_cell.length_a   1.000
_cell.length_b   1.000
_cell.length_c   1.000
_cell.angle_alpha   90.00
_cell.angle_beta   90.00
_cell.angle_gamma   90.00
#
_symmetry.space_group_name_H-M   'P 1'
#
loop_
_entity.id
_entity.type
_entity.pdbx_description
1 polymer ?
#
loop_
_entity_poly.entity_id
_entity_poly.type
_entity_poly.pdbx_seq_one_letter_code
_entity_poly.pdbx_strand_id
1 'polypeptide(L)'
;MEADIICQGFETSIAMYNVIYGRLIADRDSATYAKILARNPYPNHTVQKIECRNHLLRNMCNKLRAITKETKYPLAYRKLLSEIKIMTIRKVVIASIQKYKSEKEKPEAITSFRNEVQNSIYHAFGNHERCKDYYCLKDKTLQSNIEIENTMFWFRIKMIIQSLLAKSTSLLEDVDTNAAECFNSVVAKIVGGKRINFSLRRGYRARCFAAVLSFNNPHPRHTLHKKILGQSPRSILKNFEERRLTKRRTNQAKPHKNNRLQNKENIAQRDYGPHSTTPDMEPNEFVRAKKLFLEI
;
A
#
# COMPACT_ATOMS: atom_id res chain seq x y z
N MET A 1 10.21 7.02 8.15
CA MET A 1 10.85 6.21 9.21
C MET A 1 12.33 6.25 8.92
N GLU A 2 13.20 6.53 9.89
CA GLU A 2 14.64 6.62 9.60
C GLU A 2 15.11 5.26 9.08
N ALA A 3 15.49 5.20 7.81
CA ALA A 3 15.86 3.95 7.13
C ALA A 3 16.96 3.18 7.88
N ASP A 4 17.80 3.88 8.63
CA ASP A 4 18.87 3.30 9.44
C ASP A 4 18.35 2.48 10.62
N ILE A 5 17.20 2.83 11.21
CA ILE A 5 16.55 2.01 12.26
C ILE A 5 16.08 0.68 11.68
N ILE A 6 15.50 0.70 10.48
CA ILE A 6 15.08 -0.52 9.78
C ILE A 6 16.31 -1.37 9.48
N CYS A 7 17.35 -0.79 8.89
CA CYS A 7 18.58 -1.51 8.57
C CYS A 7 19.24 -2.14 9.80
N GLN A 8 19.34 -1.39 10.91
CA GLN A 8 19.85 -1.91 12.17
C GLN A 8 19.01 -3.10 12.67
N GLY A 9 17.69 -3.04 12.51
CA GLY A 9 16.80 -4.16 12.85
C GLY A 9 17.09 -5.44 12.05
N PHE A 10 17.52 -5.33 10.79
CA PHE A 10 17.97 -6.48 10.00
C PHE A 10 19.33 -7.01 10.48
N GLU A 11 20.29 -6.12 10.75
CA GLU A 11 21.63 -6.52 11.21
C GLU A 11 21.60 -7.23 12.58
N THR A 12 20.72 -6.81 13.48
CA THR A 12 20.65 -7.37 14.84
C THR A 12 19.66 -8.52 14.98
N SER A 13 18.91 -8.89 13.93
CA SER A 13 17.82 -9.87 14.04
C SER A 13 18.30 -11.25 14.49
N ILE A 14 19.46 -11.70 14.00
CA ILE A 14 20.05 -12.99 14.37
C ILE A 14 20.49 -12.96 15.83
N ALA A 15 21.23 -11.93 16.24
CA ALA A 15 21.73 -11.82 17.61
C ALA A 15 20.60 -11.67 18.65
N MET A 16 19.54 -10.92 18.31
CA MET A 16 18.45 -10.63 19.25
C MET A 16 17.38 -11.72 19.31
N TYR A 17 17.08 -12.34 18.16
CA TYR A 17 15.89 -13.18 18.01
C TYR A 17 16.19 -14.53 17.32
N ASN A 18 17.43 -14.75 16.85
CA ASN A 18 17.82 -15.92 16.08
C ASN A 18 16.93 -16.16 14.84
N VAL A 19 16.59 -15.09 14.11
CA VAL A 19 15.77 -15.14 12.89
C VAL A 19 16.36 -14.33 11.76
N ILE A 20 16.10 -14.77 10.52
CA ILE A 20 16.45 -14.06 9.29
C ILE A 20 15.18 -13.40 8.72
N TYR A 21 15.24 -12.10 8.49
CA TYR A 21 14.17 -11.38 7.80
C TYR A 21 14.36 -11.49 6.29
N GLY A 22 13.76 -12.51 5.68
CA GLY A 22 14.02 -12.80 4.27
C GLY A 22 13.33 -11.86 3.27
N ARG A 23 12.29 -11.14 3.69
CA ARG A 23 11.43 -10.31 2.83
C ARG A 23 11.15 -8.97 3.48
N LEU A 24 11.24 -7.89 2.70
CA LEU A 24 10.85 -6.53 3.09
C LEU A 24 9.58 -6.13 2.34
N ILE A 25 8.51 -5.86 3.08
CA ILE A 25 7.31 -5.25 2.52
C ILE A 25 7.53 -3.74 2.49
N ALA A 26 7.71 -3.18 1.31
CA ALA A 26 8.00 -1.78 1.12
C ALA A 26 6.83 -1.06 0.45
N ASP A 27 6.62 0.21 0.82
CA ASP A 27 6.00 1.17 -0.07
C ASP A 27 7.00 1.52 -1.19
N ARG A 28 6.63 2.38 -2.13
CA ARG A 28 7.40 2.87 -3.28
C ARG A 28 8.79 3.45 -2.93
N ASP A 29 9.19 3.46 -1.66
CA ASP A 29 10.45 3.93 -1.11
C ASP A 29 11.57 2.92 -1.39
N SER A 30 12.37 3.21 -2.42
CA SER A 30 13.51 2.42 -2.84
C SER A 30 14.75 2.61 -1.95
N ALA A 31 14.90 3.77 -1.29
CA ALA A 31 16.10 4.14 -0.54
C ALA A 31 16.40 3.19 0.64
N THR A 32 15.36 2.78 1.38
CA THR A 32 15.53 1.84 2.52
C THR A 32 16.00 0.47 2.04
N TYR A 33 15.44 -0.02 0.94
CA TYR A 33 15.82 -1.33 0.39
C TYR A 33 17.26 -1.31 -0.14
N ALA A 34 17.66 -0.25 -0.85
CA ALA A 34 19.02 -0.08 -1.32
C ALA A 34 20.04 -0.08 -0.16
N LYS A 35 19.72 0.59 0.96
CA LYS A 35 20.56 0.55 2.17
C LYS A 35 20.68 -0.85 2.77
N ILE A 36 19.58 -1.63 2.80
CA ILE A 36 19.59 -3.01 3.31
C ILE A 36 20.48 -3.89 2.44
N LEU A 37 20.37 -3.77 1.11
CA LEU A 37 21.23 -4.52 0.19
C LEU A 37 22.71 -4.15 0.35
N ALA A 38 23.02 -2.85 0.47
CA ALA A 38 24.39 -2.37 0.66
C ALA A 38 25.02 -2.87 1.96
N ARG A 39 24.23 -2.97 3.04
CA ARG A 39 24.70 -3.47 4.34
C ARG A 39 24.83 -4.99 4.39
N ASN A 40 24.20 -5.71 3.47
CA ASN A 40 24.22 -7.17 3.37
C ASN A 40 24.10 -7.89 4.74
N PRO A 41 22.96 -7.76 5.44
CA PRO A 41 22.83 -8.20 6.83
C PRO A 41 22.97 -9.72 7.03
N TYR A 42 22.83 -10.53 5.96
CA TYR A 42 22.86 -11.98 6.05
C TYR A 42 23.80 -12.58 4.98
N PRO A 43 24.81 -13.39 5.36
CA PRO A 43 25.77 -13.95 4.41
C PRO A 43 25.15 -14.87 3.35
N ASN A 44 24.15 -15.67 3.73
CA ASN A 44 23.58 -16.73 2.89
C ASN A 44 22.16 -16.39 2.37
N HIS A 45 21.69 -15.15 2.58
CA HIS A 45 20.31 -14.79 2.22
C HIS A 45 20.20 -13.33 1.75
N THR A 46 19.79 -13.14 0.49
CA THR A 46 19.46 -11.81 -0.02
C THR A 46 18.02 -11.44 0.30
N VAL A 47 17.83 -10.30 0.96
CA VAL A 47 16.49 -9.79 1.29
C VAL A 47 15.73 -9.46 0.01
N GLN A 48 14.54 -10.03 -0.14
CA GLN A 48 13.66 -9.75 -1.28
C GLN A 48 12.73 -8.58 -0.98
N LYS A 49 12.55 -7.67 -1.94
CA LYS A 49 11.56 -6.59 -1.85
C LYS A 49 10.20 -7.08 -2.36
N ILE A 50 9.17 -6.91 -1.54
CA ILE A 50 7.78 -7.07 -1.96
C ILE A 50 7.07 -5.73 -1.83
N GLU A 51 6.37 -5.34 -2.88
CA GLU A 51 5.65 -4.07 -2.92
C GLU A 51 4.29 -4.20 -2.21
N CYS A 52 3.94 -3.21 -1.39
CA CYS A 52 2.66 -3.16 -0.69
C CYS A 52 1.48 -3.05 -1.67
N ARG A 53 0.57 -4.02 -1.65
CA ARG A 53 -0.61 -4.08 -2.53
C ARG A 53 -1.44 -2.80 -2.48
N ASN A 54 -1.70 -2.28 -1.28
CA ASN A 54 -2.54 -1.09 -1.10
C ASN A 54 -1.92 0.13 -1.76
N HIS A 55 -0.59 0.27 -1.70
CA HIS A 55 0.15 1.35 -2.35
C HIS A 55 0.15 1.20 -3.87
N LEU A 56 0.34 -0.01 -4.40
CA LEU A 56 0.25 -0.28 -5.84
C LEU A 56 -1.13 0.09 -6.40
N LEU A 57 -2.20 -0.38 -5.75
CA LEU A 57 -3.57 -0.06 -6.17
C LEU A 57 -3.87 1.44 -6.04
N ARG A 58 -3.40 2.09 -4.98
CA ARG A 58 -3.57 3.55 -4.80
C ARG A 58 -2.81 4.34 -5.86
N ASN A 59 -1.58 3.95 -6.18
CA ASN A 59 -0.77 4.57 -7.22
C ASN A 59 -1.44 4.43 -8.60
N MET A 60 -1.93 3.24 -8.94
CA MET A 60 -2.71 3.02 -10.17
C MET A 60 -3.91 3.98 -10.23
N CYS A 61 -4.76 3.99 -9.20
CA CYS A 61 -5.94 4.87 -9.18
C CYS A 61 -5.55 6.35 -9.26
N ASN A 62 -4.47 6.77 -8.59
CA ASN A 62 -3.99 8.15 -8.64
C ASN A 62 -3.47 8.54 -10.02
N LYS A 63 -2.70 7.67 -10.69
CA LYS A 63 -2.24 7.89 -12.06
C LYS A 63 -3.42 7.99 -13.03
N LEU A 64 -4.45 7.15 -12.88
CA LEU A 64 -5.68 7.23 -13.69
C LEU A 64 -6.43 8.54 -13.46
N ARG A 65 -6.59 8.97 -12.19
CA ARG A 65 -7.20 10.26 -11.84
C ARG A 65 -6.35 11.47 -12.26
N ALA A 66 -5.05 11.30 -12.46
CA ALA A 66 -4.19 12.37 -12.95
C ALA A 66 -4.46 12.62 -14.44
N ILE A 67 -4.58 11.57 -15.24
CA ILE A 67 -4.90 11.66 -16.68
C ILE A 67 -6.21 12.41 -16.93
N THR A 68 -7.23 12.21 -16.09
CA THR A 68 -8.52 12.92 -16.24
C THR A 68 -8.41 14.43 -16.03
N LYS A 69 -7.29 14.91 -15.48
CA LYS A 69 -7.00 16.33 -15.26
C LYS A 69 -6.05 16.93 -16.30
N GLU A 70 -5.39 16.10 -17.13
CA GLU A 70 -4.43 16.57 -18.12
C GLU A 70 -5.13 17.22 -19.32
N THR A 71 -5.02 18.55 -19.46
CA THR A 71 -5.71 19.34 -20.49
C THR A 71 -5.29 19.03 -21.92
N LYS A 72 -4.16 18.34 -22.12
CA LYS A 72 -3.69 17.87 -23.43
C LYS A 72 -4.63 16.85 -24.09
N TYR A 73 -5.52 16.22 -23.33
CA TYR A 73 -6.51 15.28 -23.85
C TYR A 73 -7.89 15.94 -24.00
N PRO A 74 -8.64 15.62 -25.08
CA PRO A 74 -10.00 16.10 -25.27
C PRO A 74 -10.90 15.89 -24.05
N LEU A 75 -11.76 16.87 -23.77
CA LEU A 75 -12.65 16.83 -22.60
C LEU A 75 -13.59 15.62 -22.61
N ALA A 76 -14.07 15.22 -23.79
CA ALA A 76 -14.90 14.02 -23.97
C ALA A 76 -14.20 12.76 -23.41
N TYR A 77 -12.93 12.58 -23.73
CA TYR A 77 -12.14 11.42 -23.28
C TYR A 77 -11.90 11.45 -21.77
N ARG A 78 -11.61 12.64 -21.23
CA ARG A 78 -11.42 12.83 -19.78
C ARG A 78 -12.67 12.53 -18.98
N LYS A 79 -13.85 12.92 -19.48
CA LYS A 79 -15.15 12.60 -18.86
C LYS A 79 -15.49 11.12 -18.98
N LEU A 80 -15.03 10.43 -20.04
CA LEU A 80 -15.30 9.01 -20.24
C LEU A 80 -14.65 8.14 -19.15
N LEU A 81 -13.46 8.51 -18.66
CA LEU A 81 -12.80 7.85 -17.53
C LEU A 81 -13.32 8.41 -16.19
N SER A 82 -14.50 7.94 -15.79
CA SER A 82 -15.12 8.34 -14.51
C SER A 82 -14.53 7.60 -13.30
N GLU A 83 -14.79 8.12 -12.10
CA GLU A 83 -14.40 7.47 -10.84
C GLU A 83 -14.98 6.05 -10.73
N ILE A 84 -16.20 5.84 -11.23
CA ILE A 84 -16.83 4.52 -11.28
C ILE A 84 -15.95 3.55 -12.07
N LYS A 85 -15.47 3.93 -13.27
CA LYS A 85 -14.62 3.07 -14.10
C LYS A 85 -13.27 2.77 -13.44
N ILE A 86 -12.64 3.77 -12.82
CA ILE A 86 -11.38 3.59 -12.08
C ILE A 86 -11.56 2.57 -10.95
N MET A 87 -12.68 2.66 -10.22
CA MET A 87 -13.00 1.72 -9.15
C MET A 87 -13.38 0.34 -9.69
N THR A 88 -14.01 0.24 -10.85
CA THR A 88 -14.27 -1.03 -11.54
C THR A 88 -12.97 -1.73 -11.92
N ILE A 89 -12.01 -1.02 -12.51
CA ILE A 89 -10.65 -1.54 -12.79
C ILE A 89 -10.04 -2.11 -11.51
N ARG A 90 -10.05 -1.33 -10.42
CA ARG A 90 -9.53 -1.77 -9.12
C ARG A 90 -10.22 -3.03 -8.60
N LYS A 91 -11.55 -3.16 -8.75
CA LYS A 91 -12.30 -4.35 -8.33
C LYS A 91 -11.84 -5.60 -9.08
N VAL A 92 -11.67 -5.51 -10.41
CA VAL A 92 -11.17 -6.64 -11.23
C VAL A 92 -9.79 -7.06 -10.75
N VAL A 93 -8.87 -6.10 -10.51
CA VAL A 93 -7.53 -6.42 -9.99
C VAL A 93 -7.62 -7.15 -8.64
N ILE A 94 -8.42 -6.67 -7.70
CA ILE A 94 -8.57 -7.30 -6.38
C ILE A 94 -9.16 -8.71 -6.50
N ALA A 95 -10.22 -8.88 -7.29
CA ALA A 95 -10.84 -10.18 -7.51
C ALA A 95 -9.84 -11.18 -8.13
N SER A 96 -9.04 -10.72 -9.10
CA SER A 96 -8.01 -11.53 -9.74
C SER A 96 -6.89 -11.91 -8.75
N ILE A 97 -6.44 -10.99 -7.90
CA ILE A 97 -5.48 -11.31 -6.81
C ILE A 97 -6.03 -12.43 -5.93
N GLN A 98 -7.29 -12.32 -5.48
CA GLN A 98 -7.90 -13.33 -4.60
C GLN A 98 -7.99 -14.71 -5.28
N LYS A 99 -8.17 -14.75 -6.60
CA LYS A 99 -8.23 -15.99 -7.38
C LYS A 99 -6.87 -16.67 -7.51
N TYR A 100 -5.81 -15.92 -7.84
CA TYR A 100 -4.51 -16.50 -8.20
C TYR A 100 -3.45 -16.49 -7.09
N LYS A 101 -3.70 -15.85 -5.94
CA LYS A 101 -2.71 -15.78 -4.82
C LYS A 101 -2.23 -17.15 -4.34
N SER A 102 -3.09 -18.17 -4.36
CA SER A 102 -2.75 -19.53 -3.92
C SER A 102 -1.91 -20.29 -4.94
N GLU A 103 -1.96 -19.91 -6.21
CA GLU A 103 -1.27 -20.57 -7.32
C GLU A 103 -0.14 -19.71 -7.91
N LYS A 104 0.35 -18.73 -7.15
CA LYS A 104 1.32 -17.72 -7.59
C LYS A 104 2.65 -18.28 -8.10
N GLU A 105 2.98 -19.54 -7.76
CA GLU A 105 4.18 -20.23 -8.22
C GLU A 105 4.04 -20.77 -9.65
N LYS A 106 2.81 -20.97 -10.13
CA LYS A 106 2.54 -21.48 -11.48
C LYS A 106 2.68 -20.35 -12.51
N PRO A 107 3.48 -20.52 -13.59
CA PRO A 107 3.63 -19.49 -14.62
C PRO A 107 2.31 -19.21 -15.37
N GLU A 108 1.46 -20.23 -15.50
CA GLU A 108 0.12 -20.12 -16.10
C GLU A 108 -0.81 -19.22 -15.30
N ALA A 109 -0.75 -19.30 -13.96
CA ALA A 109 -1.53 -18.45 -13.07
C ALA A 109 -1.11 -16.97 -13.19
N ILE A 110 0.20 -16.71 -13.28
CA ILE A 110 0.72 -15.35 -13.50
C ILE A 110 0.25 -14.81 -14.85
N THR A 111 0.33 -15.62 -15.91
CA THR A 111 -0.09 -15.21 -17.26
C THR A 111 -1.59 -14.93 -17.32
N SER A 112 -2.41 -15.80 -16.72
CA SER A 112 -3.86 -15.61 -16.61
C SER A 112 -4.22 -14.35 -15.82
N PHE A 113 -3.57 -14.12 -14.68
CA PHE A 113 -3.72 -12.90 -13.89
C PHE A 113 -3.39 -11.64 -14.70
N ARG A 114 -2.29 -11.66 -15.46
CA ARG A 114 -1.88 -10.53 -16.30
C ARG A 114 -2.94 -10.21 -17.35
N ASN A 115 -3.45 -11.24 -18.04
CA ASN A 115 -4.47 -11.11 -19.07
C ASN A 115 -5.78 -10.52 -18.53
N GLU A 116 -6.23 -10.96 -17.36
CA GLU A 116 -7.46 -10.45 -16.74
C GLU A 116 -7.31 -9.01 -16.23
N VAL A 117 -6.17 -8.66 -15.66
CA VAL A 117 -5.88 -7.28 -15.25
C VAL A 117 -5.77 -6.37 -16.48
N GLN A 118 -5.23 -6.84 -17.60
CA GLN A 118 -5.26 -6.10 -18.86
C GLN A 118 -6.70 -5.95 -19.40
N ASN A 119 -7.52 -7.00 -19.24
CA ASN A 119 -8.94 -6.96 -19.57
C ASN A 119 -9.77 -6.03 -18.66
N SER A 120 -9.26 -5.65 -17.48
CA SER A 120 -9.96 -4.74 -16.57
C SER A 120 -10.34 -3.40 -17.20
N ILE A 121 -9.53 -2.91 -18.16
CA ILE A 121 -9.82 -1.69 -18.91
C ILE A 121 -11.07 -1.94 -19.78
N TYR A 122 -11.07 -2.98 -20.61
CA TYR A 122 -12.19 -3.34 -21.47
C TYR A 122 -13.49 -3.54 -20.66
N HIS A 123 -13.40 -4.29 -19.57
CA HIS A 123 -14.52 -4.49 -18.63
C HIS A 123 -15.07 -3.16 -18.08
N ALA A 124 -14.20 -2.21 -17.73
CA ALA A 124 -14.63 -0.91 -17.22
C ALA A 124 -15.25 0.01 -18.28
N PHE A 125 -14.93 -0.20 -19.56
CA PHE A 125 -15.49 0.54 -20.69
C PHE A 125 -16.69 -0.16 -21.37
N GLY A 126 -17.08 -1.35 -20.90
CA GLY A 126 -18.30 -2.03 -21.32
C GLY A 126 -18.09 -3.23 -22.25
N ASN A 127 -16.86 -3.51 -22.69
CA ASN A 127 -16.58 -4.75 -23.42
C ASN A 127 -16.47 -5.91 -22.42
N HIS A 128 -17.40 -6.87 -22.53
CA HIS A 128 -17.52 -8.01 -21.63
C HIS A 128 -17.11 -9.36 -22.24
N GLU A 129 -16.57 -9.39 -23.47
CA GLU A 129 -16.23 -10.63 -24.19
C GLU A 129 -15.26 -11.55 -23.43
N ARG A 130 -14.16 -10.98 -22.93
CA ARG A 130 -13.10 -11.70 -22.22
C ARG A 130 -13.27 -11.67 -20.70
N CYS A 131 -14.43 -11.21 -20.22
CA CYS A 131 -14.72 -11.19 -18.80
C CYS A 131 -14.88 -12.61 -18.24
N LYS A 132 -14.51 -12.77 -16.97
CA LYS A 132 -14.73 -14.00 -16.21
C LYS A 132 -15.87 -13.82 -15.23
N ASP A 133 -16.57 -14.91 -14.97
CA ASP A 133 -17.84 -14.90 -14.23
C ASP A 133 -17.66 -14.47 -12.76
N TYR A 134 -16.48 -14.69 -12.17
CA TYR A 134 -16.21 -14.36 -10.77
C TYR A 134 -16.02 -12.85 -10.49
N TYR A 135 -15.85 -12.01 -11.52
CA TYR A 135 -15.80 -10.53 -11.36
C TYR A 135 -16.80 -9.78 -12.26
N CYS A 136 -17.48 -10.46 -13.17
CA CYS A 136 -18.43 -9.87 -14.09
C CYS A 136 -19.68 -10.75 -14.18
N LEU A 137 -20.84 -10.18 -13.84
CA LEU A 137 -22.13 -10.86 -13.87
C LEU A 137 -22.93 -10.59 -15.16
N LYS A 138 -22.38 -9.81 -16.09
CA LYS A 138 -23.04 -9.44 -17.33
C LYS A 138 -22.78 -10.47 -18.41
N ASP A 139 -23.73 -10.57 -19.35
CA ASP A 139 -23.57 -11.35 -20.56
C ASP A 139 -22.32 -10.91 -21.33
N LYS A 140 -21.67 -11.88 -21.99
CA LYS A 140 -20.44 -11.68 -22.77
C LYS A 140 -20.78 -10.98 -24.09
N THR A 141 -21.19 -9.72 -23.99
CA THR A 141 -21.57 -8.90 -25.14
C THR A 141 -20.38 -8.12 -25.70
N LEU A 142 -20.27 -8.14 -27.03
CA LEU A 142 -19.45 -7.20 -27.80
C LEU A 142 -20.23 -5.89 -27.93
N GLN A 143 -20.32 -5.13 -26.85
CA GLN A 143 -20.86 -3.76 -26.91
C GLN A 143 -19.91 -2.79 -26.24
N SER A 144 -18.98 -2.25 -27.02
CA SER A 144 -18.57 -0.86 -26.86
C SER A 144 -17.87 -0.40 -28.13
N ASN A 145 -18.44 0.58 -28.83
CA ASN A 145 -17.67 1.45 -29.69
C ASN A 145 -16.78 2.28 -28.76
N ILE A 146 -15.64 1.72 -28.35
CA ILE A 146 -14.64 2.48 -27.60
C ILE A 146 -13.97 3.38 -28.64
N GLU A 147 -14.60 4.52 -28.95
CA GLU A 147 -14.07 5.57 -29.84
C GLU A 147 -12.64 5.99 -29.45
N ILE A 148 -12.24 5.70 -28.21
CA ILE A 148 -10.97 6.04 -27.61
C ILE A 148 -9.89 4.97 -27.84
N GLU A 149 -10.21 3.74 -28.26
CA GLU A 149 -9.27 2.60 -28.27
C GLU A 149 -7.98 2.88 -29.08
N ASN A 150 -8.09 3.65 -30.17
CA ASN A 150 -6.96 4.00 -31.02
C ASN A 150 -6.29 5.35 -30.66
N THR A 151 -6.60 5.91 -29.49
CA THR A 151 -6.08 7.22 -29.08
C THR A 151 -4.89 7.13 -28.13
N MET A 152 -4.09 8.20 -28.08
CA MET A 152 -3.02 8.36 -27.09
C MET A 152 -3.53 8.32 -25.64
N PHE A 153 -4.80 8.65 -25.41
CA PHE A 153 -5.42 8.55 -24.09
C PHE A 153 -5.55 7.10 -23.64
N TRP A 154 -6.04 6.22 -24.52
CA TRP A 154 -6.15 4.78 -24.25
C TRP A 154 -4.78 4.13 -24.04
N PHE A 155 -3.82 4.47 -24.89
CA PHE A 155 -2.44 4.01 -24.73
C PHE A 155 -1.88 4.40 -23.36
N ARG A 156 -2.15 5.62 -22.90
CA ARG A 156 -1.71 6.09 -21.58
C ARG A 156 -2.35 5.29 -20.43
N ILE A 157 -3.63 4.92 -20.55
CA ILE A 157 -4.31 4.03 -19.58
C ILE A 157 -3.64 2.65 -19.57
N LYS A 158 -3.45 2.05 -20.75
CA LYS A 158 -2.75 0.76 -20.91
C LYS A 158 -1.36 0.80 -20.27
N MET A 159 -0.62 1.89 -20.44
CA MET A 159 0.70 2.07 -19.81
C MET A 159 0.67 2.13 -18.29
N ILE A 160 -0.36 2.72 -17.68
CA ILE A 160 -0.52 2.67 -16.22
C ILE A 160 -0.76 1.23 -15.76
N ILE A 161 -1.66 0.50 -16.43
CA ILE A 161 -1.93 -0.89 -16.09
C ILE A 161 -0.69 -1.76 -16.30
N GLN A 162 0.08 -1.54 -17.36
CA GLN A 162 1.34 -2.25 -17.59
C GLN A 162 2.37 -1.97 -16.48
N SER A 163 2.45 -0.73 -15.98
CA SER A 163 3.33 -0.41 -14.85
C SER A 163 2.91 -1.11 -13.56
N LEU A 164 1.61 -1.40 -13.40
CA LEU A 164 1.11 -2.23 -12.30
C LEU A 164 1.43 -3.71 -12.54
N LEU A 165 1.24 -4.21 -13.76
CA LEU A 165 1.51 -5.59 -14.16
C LEU A 165 2.99 -5.95 -14.08
N ALA A 166 3.91 -5.00 -14.25
CA ALA A 166 5.33 -5.23 -13.98
C ALA A 166 5.58 -5.74 -12.55
N LYS A 167 4.70 -5.38 -11.61
CA LYS A 167 4.74 -5.79 -10.20
C LYS A 167 3.75 -6.92 -9.88
N SER A 168 3.39 -7.75 -10.88
CA SER A 168 2.40 -8.83 -10.72
C SER A 168 2.79 -9.84 -9.65
N THR A 169 4.07 -10.19 -9.53
CA THR A 169 4.58 -11.10 -8.51
C THR A 169 4.32 -10.56 -7.10
N SER A 170 4.64 -9.28 -6.86
CA SER A 170 4.34 -8.61 -5.59
C SER A 170 2.84 -8.49 -5.31
N LEU A 171 2.01 -8.28 -6.33
CA LEU A 171 0.55 -8.20 -6.15
C LEU A 171 -0.05 -9.54 -5.70
N LEU A 172 0.46 -10.66 -6.22
CA LEU A 172 0.00 -12.00 -5.87
C LEU A 172 0.44 -12.44 -4.46
N GLU A 173 1.46 -11.80 -3.88
CA GLU A 173 1.78 -11.98 -2.45
C GLU A 173 0.67 -11.46 -1.52
N ASP A 174 -0.19 -10.54 -1.99
CA ASP A 174 -1.35 -10.00 -1.27
C ASP A 174 -1.02 -9.40 0.12
N VAL A 175 0.17 -8.81 0.25
CA VAL A 175 0.67 -8.21 1.51
C VAL A 175 0.48 -6.70 1.58
N ASP A 176 0.36 -6.19 2.80
CA ASP A 176 0.34 -4.75 3.06
C ASP A 176 1.14 -4.31 4.30
N THR A 177 1.40 -3.00 4.39
CA THR A 177 2.16 -2.34 5.45
C THR A 177 1.26 -1.75 6.55
N ASN A 178 -0.05 -2.02 6.49
CA ASN A 178 -1.03 -1.34 7.36
C ASN A 178 -0.77 -1.61 8.83
N ALA A 179 -0.40 -2.85 9.20
CA ALA A 179 -0.13 -3.20 10.58
C ALA A 179 1.06 -2.40 11.15
N ALA A 180 2.15 -2.31 10.38
CA ALA A 180 3.33 -1.55 10.75
C ALA A 180 3.04 -0.04 10.82
N GLU A 181 2.33 0.51 9.85
CA GLU A 181 1.93 1.92 9.83
C GLU A 181 1.00 2.27 11.00
N CYS A 182 0.00 1.43 11.26
CA CYS A 182 -0.91 1.59 12.39
C CYS A 182 -0.15 1.54 13.72
N PHE A 183 0.74 0.57 13.91
CA PHE A 183 1.55 0.48 15.12
C PHE A 183 2.45 1.71 15.30
N ASN A 184 3.14 2.13 14.24
CA ASN A 184 3.97 3.33 14.28
C ASN A 184 3.19 4.60 14.59
N SER A 185 1.94 4.70 14.14
CA SER A 185 1.06 5.81 14.52
C SER A 185 0.76 5.82 16.03
N VAL A 186 0.65 4.66 16.66
CA VAL A 186 0.43 4.51 18.12
C VAL A 186 1.70 4.86 18.86
N VAL A 187 2.87 4.37 18.41
CA VAL A 187 4.18 4.75 18.95
C VAL A 187 4.34 6.26 18.89
N ALA A 188 4.14 6.88 17.72
CA ALA A 188 4.26 8.33 17.55
C ALA A 188 3.33 9.10 18.52
N LYS A 189 2.10 8.63 18.71
CA LYS A 189 1.14 9.24 19.63
C LYS A 189 1.56 9.15 21.09
N ILE A 190 2.13 8.03 21.53
CA ILE A 190 2.56 7.83 22.92
C ILE A 190 3.91 8.51 23.18
N VAL A 191 4.78 8.55 22.18
CA VAL A 191 6.05 9.28 22.23
C VAL A 191 5.82 10.80 22.22
N GLY A 192 4.69 11.30 21.69
CA GLY A 192 4.39 12.73 21.60
C GLY A 192 4.86 13.37 20.28
N GLY A 193 5.22 12.55 19.30
CA GLY A 193 5.78 12.98 18.01
C GLY A 193 7.10 13.73 18.14
N LYS A 194 7.50 14.43 17.06
CA LYS A 194 8.70 15.30 17.05
C LYS A 194 8.57 16.57 17.92
N ARG A 195 7.37 16.83 18.47
CA ARG A 195 7.03 18.13 19.08
C ARG A 195 7.47 18.27 20.54
N ILE A 196 7.62 17.16 21.26
CA ILE A 196 7.93 17.19 22.69
C ILE A 196 9.09 16.25 22.93
N ASN A 197 10.24 16.80 23.27
CA ASN A 197 11.41 16.00 23.60
C ASN A 197 11.28 15.44 25.03
N PHE A 198 10.77 14.23 25.12
CA PHE A 198 10.71 13.49 26.37
C PHE A 198 11.92 12.54 26.54
N SER A 199 13.05 12.79 25.86
CA SER A 199 14.23 11.90 25.80
C SER A 199 15.04 11.83 27.11
N LEU A 200 14.38 11.84 28.26
CA LEU A 200 15.02 11.43 29.51
C LEU A 200 15.26 9.92 29.49
N ARG A 201 16.34 9.47 30.14
CA ARG A 201 16.83 8.08 30.14
C ARG A 201 15.70 7.09 30.46
N ARG A 202 15.61 6.00 29.68
CA ARG A 202 14.55 4.95 29.73
C ARG A 202 13.15 5.35 29.22
N GLY A 203 12.92 6.60 28.82
CA GLY A 203 11.60 7.08 28.40
C GLY A 203 11.07 6.51 27.06
N TYR A 204 11.92 6.36 26.04
CA TYR A 204 11.47 5.90 24.71
C TYR A 204 11.08 4.42 24.73
N ARG A 205 11.97 3.55 25.25
CA ARG A 205 11.71 2.10 25.35
C ARG A 205 10.44 1.80 26.16
N ALA A 206 10.24 2.44 27.31
CA ALA A 206 9.02 2.28 28.11
C ALA A 206 7.76 2.69 27.34
N ARG A 207 7.85 3.72 26.49
CA ARG A 207 6.74 4.17 25.65
C ARG A 207 6.48 3.29 24.44
N CYS A 208 7.52 2.69 23.85
CA CYS A 208 7.35 1.62 22.87
C CYS A 208 6.63 0.42 23.51
N PHE A 209 7.00 0.00 24.72
CA PHE A 209 6.27 -1.05 25.43
C PHE A 209 4.82 -0.66 25.73
N ALA A 210 4.57 0.59 26.16
CA ALA A 210 3.20 1.07 26.34
C ALA A 210 2.41 1.12 25.02
N ALA A 211 3.07 1.35 23.88
CA ALA A 211 2.48 1.28 22.55
C ALA A 211 2.13 -0.15 22.16
N VAL A 212 3.03 -1.12 22.40
CA VAL A 212 2.77 -2.54 22.18
C VAL A 212 1.55 -2.98 22.97
N LEU A 213 1.50 -2.67 24.26
CA LEU A 213 0.33 -2.97 25.11
C LEU A 213 -0.94 -2.31 24.58
N SER A 214 -0.87 -1.06 24.14
CA SER A 214 -2.03 -0.33 23.62
C SER A 214 -2.52 -0.82 22.25
N PHE A 215 -1.61 -1.36 21.44
CA PHE A 215 -1.89 -1.81 20.08
C PHE A 215 -2.49 -3.22 20.12
N ASN A 216 -1.92 -4.10 20.93
CA ASN A 216 -2.35 -5.49 21.06
C ASN A 216 -3.60 -5.63 21.94
N ASN A 217 -3.86 -4.69 22.85
CA ASN A 217 -4.95 -4.79 23.79
C ASN A 217 -6.10 -3.80 23.47
N PRO A 218 -7.28 -4.28 23.04
CA PRO A 218 -8.42 -3.42 22.78
C PRO A 218 -9.11 -2.94 24.07
N HIS A 219 -8.82 -3.59 25.20
CA HIS A 219 -9.43 -3.31 26.50
C HIS A 219 -8.81 -2.07 27.18
N PRO A 220 -9.57 -1.39 28.05
CA PRO A 220 -9.03 -0.29 28.84
C PRO A 220 -7.88 -0.76 29.75
N ARG A 221 -6.84 0.07 29.92
CA ARG A 221 -5.61 -0.36 30.62
C ARG A 221 -5.84 -0.60 32.10
N HIS A 222 -6.87 -0.01 32.71
CA HIS A 222 -7.20 -0.28 34.11
C HIS A 222 -7.54 -1.76 34.36
N THR A 223 -8.04 -2.49 33.36
CA THR A 223 -8.30 -3.94 33.46
C THR A 223 -7.00 -4.73 33.58
N LEU A 224 -5.99 -4.36 32.78
CA LEU A 224 -4.65 -4.93 32.85
C LEU A 224 -3.99 -4.59 34.19
N HIS A 225 -4.08 -3.32 34.62
CA HIS A 225 -3.57 -2.88 35.93
C HIS A 225 -4.18 -3.69 37.08
N LYS A 226 -5.51 -3.86 37.08
CA LYS A 226 -6.21 -4.66 38.10
C LYS A 226 -5.75 -6.11 38.12
N LYS A 227 -5.50 -6.72 36.95
CA LYS A 227 -4.99 -8.09 36.86
C LYS A 227 -3.56 -8.23 37.37
N ILE A 228 -2.67 -7.27 37.07
CA ILE A 228 -1.26 -7.32 37.46
C ILE A 228 -1.07 -7.02 38.96
N LEU A 229 -1.75 -5.99 39.47
CA LEU A 229 -1.53 -5.47 40.82
C LEU A 229 -2.62 -5.88 41.83
N GLY A 230 -3.61 -6.66 41.42
CA GLY A 230 -4.76 -7.05 42.24
C GLY A 230 -5.73 -5.91 42.58
N GLN A 231 -5.35 -4.65 42.33
CA GLN A 231 -6.11 -3.46 42.67
C GLN A 231 -6.39 -2.60 41.44
N SER A 232 -7.59 -1.99 41.43
CA SER A 232 -7.97 -1.07 40.35
C SER A 232 -7.27 0.27 40.55
N PRO A 233 -6.86 0.95 39.47
CA PRO A 233 -6.33 2.30 39.56
C PRO A 233 -7.41 3.28 40.03
N ARG A 234 -7.00 4.45 40.51
CA ARG A 234 -7.90 5.51 41.00
C ARG A 234 -8.99 5.87 39.98
N SER A 235 -10.16 6.27 40.48
CA SER A 235 -11.36 6.58 39.68
C SER A 235 -11.11 7.54 38.52
N ILE A 236 -10.23 8.54 38.70
CA ILE A 236 -9.89 9.53 37.67
C ILE A 236 -9.32 8.86 36.40
N LEU A 237 -8.38 7.92 36.56
CA LEU A 237 -7.77 7.19 35.44
C LEU A 237 -8.81 6.33 34.73
N LYS A 238 -9.66 5.63 35.49
CA LYS A 238 -10.75 4.82 34.95
C LYS A 238 -11.72 5.67 34.12
N ASN A 239 -12.18 6.79 34.67
CA ASN A 239 -13.09 7.72 34.00
C ASN A 239 -12.47 8.31 32.72
N PHE A 240 -11.18 8.65 32.74
CA PHE A 240 -10.47 9.12 31.54
C PHE A 240 -10.42 8.07 30.43
N GLU A 241 -10.16 6.81 30.79
CA GLU A 241 -10.12 5.71 29.83
C GLU A 241 -11.50 5.39 29.24
N GLU A 242 -12.54 5.36 30.08
CA GLU A 242 -13.91 5.15 29.65
C GLU A 242 -14.37 6.24 28.70
N ARG A 243 -14.11 7.53 29.01
CA ARG A 243 -14.36 8.65 28.09
C ARG A 243 -13.66 8.46 26.75
N ARG A 244 -12.40 7.99 26.75
CA ARG A 244 -11.64 7.72 25.53
C ARG A 244 -12.24 6.56 24.71
N LEU A 245 -12.78 5.52 25.37
CA LEU A 245 -13.46 4.40 24.70
C LEU A 245 -14.79 4.83 24.10
N THR A 246 -15.60 5.60 24.84
CA THR A 246 -16.85 6.17 24.33
C THR A 246 -16.58 7.03 23.11
N LYS A 247 -15.57 7.91 23.16
CA LYS A 247 -15.15 8.73 22.00
C LYS A 247 -14.65 7.88 20.81
N ARG A 248 -14.00 6.74 21.07
CA ARG A 248 -13.59 5.82 20.01
C ARG A 248 -14.79 5.17 19.32
N ARG A 249 -15.78 4.73 20.10
CA ARG A 249 -17.04 4.15 19.58
C ARG A 249 -17.82 5.17 18.76
N THR A 250 -17.94 6.41 19.24
CA THR A 250 -18.63 7.48 18.48
C THR A 250 -17.90 7.82 17.19
N ASN A 251 -16.56 7.88 17.20
CA ASN A 251 -15.76 8.13 16.00
C ASN A 251 -15.84 6.98 14.98
N GLN A 252 -16.01 5.73 15.43
CA GLN A 252 -16.24 4.58 14.53
C GLN A 252 -17.61 4.67 13.87
N ALA A 253 -18.64 5.08 14.62
CA ALA A 253 -20.00 5.25 14.09
C ALA A 253 -20.12 6.48 13.14
N LYS A 254 -19.29 7.50 13.33
CA LYS A 254 -19.25 8.72 12.51
C LYS A 254 -17.84 8.90 11.92
N PRO A 255 -17.51 8.22 10.82
CA PRO A 255 -16.21 8.40 10.18
C PRO A 255 -16.02 9.86 9.79
N HIS A 256 -14.90 10.43 10.25
CA HIS A 256 -14.55 11.83 10.02
C HIS A 256 -14.42 12.11 8.51
N LYS A 257 -15.19 13.07 7.98
CA LYS A 257 -14.98 13.58 6.61
C LYS A 257 -13.71 14.42 6.59
N ASN A 258 -12.70 13.99 5.83
CA ASN A 258 -11.43 14.72 5.74
C ASN A 258 -11.61 16.05 5.00
N ASN A 259 -11.81 17.14 5.75
CA ASN A 259 -11.83 18.51 5.22
C ASN A 259 -10.45 19.20 5.26
N ARG A 260 -9.37 18.46 5.52
CA ARG A 260 -8.02 19.05 5.54
C ARG A 260 -7.54 19.33 4.12
N LEU A 261 -7.57 20.59 3.73
CA LEU A 261 -6.72 21.12 2.66
C LEU A 261 -5.27 21.02 3.14
N GLN A 262 -4.46 20.18 2.48
CA GLN A 262 -3.02 20.19 2.72
C GLN A 262 -2.46 21.47 2.09
N ASN A 263 -1.90 22.37 2.92
CA ASN A 263 -0.99 23.37 2.41
C ASN A 263 0.23 22.64 1.84
N LYS A 264 0.36 22.67 0.51
CA LYS A 264 1.55 22.18 -0.18
C LYS A 264 2.62 23.25 -0.06
N GLU A 265 3.37 23.23 1.02
CA GLU A 265 4.67 23.90 0.99
C GLU A 265 5.56 23.15 -0.02
N ASN A 266 6.13 23.89 -0.97
CA ASN A 266 7.03 23.35 -1.99
C ASN A 266 8.41 23.06 -1.36
N ILE A 267 8.48 22.11 -0.44
CA ILE A 267 9.75 21.55 -0.01
C ILE A 267 10.21 20.62 -1.12
N ALA A 268 11.36 20.93 -1.73
CA ALA A 268 11.97 20.11 -2.77
C ALA A 268 12.49 18.79 -2.18
N GLN A 269 11.58 17.83 -2.01
CA GLN A 269 11.88 16.48 -1.54
C GLN A 269 12.41 15.66 -2.72
N ARG A 270 13.71 15.33 -2.70
CA ARG A 270 14.39 14.58 -3.78
C ARG A 270 14.19 13.08 -3.71
N ASP A 271 13.74 12.58 -2.57
CA ASP A 271 13.50 11.14 -2.38
C ASP A 271 12.15 10.69 -2.97
N TYR A 272 11.25 11.63 -3.31
CA TYR A 272 9.87 11.33 -3.74
C TYR A 272 9.38 12.31 -4.82
N GLY A 273 8.49 11.85 -5.71
CA GLY A 273 7.79 12.71 -6.66
C GLY A 273 8.55 12.95 -7.98
N PRO A 274 8.21 14.00 -8.75
CA PRO A 274 8.76 14.26 -10.08
C PRO A 274 10.28 14.49 -10.12
N HIS A 275 10.87 14.82 -8.96
CA HIS A 275 12.30 15.08 -8.79
C HIS A 275 13.06 13.87 -8.21
N SER A 276 12.41 12.70 -8.10
CA SER A 276 13.06 11.46 -7.72
C SER A 276 14.13 11.08 -8.74
N THR A 277 15.34 10.80 -8.27
CA THR A 277 16.44 10.28 -9.09
C THR A 277 16.26 8.81 -9.49
N THR A 278 15.36 8.08 -8.84
CA THR A 278 15.13 6.66 -9.14
C THR A 278 14.01 6.47 -10.17
N PRO A 279 14.25 5.73 -11.27
CA PRO A 279 13.25 5.41 -12.27
C PRO A 279 12.15 4.50 -11.71
N ASP A 280 10.96 4.52 -12.32
CA ASP A 280 9.78 3.73 -11.89
C ASP A 280 10.02 2.20 -11.96
N MET A 281 11.07 1.76 -12.66
CA MET A 281 11.45 0.37 -12.91
C MET A 281 12.96 0.29 -13.13
N GLU A 282 13.59 -0.81 -12.72
CA GLU A 282 15.02 -1.06 -12.99
C GLU A 282 15.28 -1.17 -14.50
N PRO A 283 16.46 -0.77 -15.03
CA PRO A 283 16.72 -0.79 -16.47
C PRO A 283 16.52 -2.17 -17.11
N ASN A 284 16.93 -3.24 -16.42
CA ASN A 284 16.79 -4.61 -16.91
C ASN A 284 15.32 -5.06 -16.92
N GLU A 285 14.56 -4.70 -15.88
CA GLU A 285 13.12 -4.95 -15.81
C GLU A 285 12.39 -4.16 -16.90
N PHE A 286 12.82 -2.93 -17.18
CA PHE A 286 12.27 -2.09 -18.23
C PHE A 286 12.48 -2.71 -19.61
N VAL A 287 13.68 -3.22 -19.91
CA VAL A 287 13.97 -3.92 -21.17
C VAL A 287 13.09 -5.18 -21.31
N ARG A 288 12.94 -5.96 -20.24
CA ARG A 288 12.08 -7.15 -20.24
C ARG A 288 10.61 -6.79 -20.43
N ALA A 289 10.13 -5.77 -19.73
CA ALA A 289 8.76 -5.27 -19.85
C ALA A 289 8.50 -4.67 -21.24
N LYS A 290 9.49 -4.02 -21.85
CA LYS A 290 9.43 -3.49 -23.22
C LYS A 290 9.31 -4.62 -24.25
N LYS A 291 10.09 -5.70 -24.14
CA LYS A 291 9.97 -6.86 -25.03
C LYS A 291 8.60 -7.53 -24.91
N LEU A 292 8.18 -7.82 -23.68
CA LEU A 292 6.84 -8.37 -23.39
C LEU A 292 5.68 -7.47 -23.86
N PHE A 293 5.90 -6.16 -23.95
CA PHE A 293 4.91 -5.21 -24.46
C PHE A 293 4.79 -5.24 -25.99
N LEU A 294 5.91 -5.48 -26.69
CA LEU A 294 5.96 -5.50 -28.16
C LEU A 294 5.57 -6.87 -28.76
N GLU A 295 5.54 -7.93 -27.95
CA GLU A 295 5.09 -9.27 -28.33
C GLU A 295 3.56 -9.46 -28.25
N ILE A 296 2.82 -8.43 -27.80
CA ILE A 296 1.34 -8.36 -27.81
C ILE A 296 0.89 -7.48 -28.99
#